data_AF-A0A2E3C1I6-F1
#
_entry.id   AF-A0A2E3C1I6-F1
#
_cell.length_a   1.000
_cell.length_b   1.000
_cell.length_c   1.000
_cell.angle_alpha   90.00
_cell.angle_beta   90.00
_cell.angle_gamma   90.00
#
_symmetry.space_group_name_H-M   'P 1'
#
loop_
_entity.id
_entity.type
_entity.pdbx_description
1 polymer ?
#
loop_
_entity_poly.entity_id
_entity_poly.type
_entity_poly.pdbx_seq_one_letter_code
_entity_poly.pdbx_strand_id
1 'polypeptide(L)'
;MTFQIITADQRAEMYDKSIAMVLLGPKGAGKTSQLGHLPDDETLFVDLEKGGRSVVDGEFAFKGDSIQMTSWPELRNLACVLGGPRAGLSSKQPYSQEHYDAASKNIDPKMFEKYKYIFVDSVSEVSDICLKWAQGQCITKNGDIDKRQAYGLLGDEIKAFLRQWKHIDGKHVILTCLMCQKTDDKSARYWDVQLDGSQAMQALVSIFDDVICMIDIPNPKDPQEMIKAFITREPNPYGVPAKTRSSHLNAIEEPNTAKLINKIQKKKAK
;
A
#
# COMPACT_ATOMS: atom_id res chain seq x y z
N MET A 1 6.59 -5.51 32.98
CA MET A 1 5.78 -4.86 31.92
C MET A 1 4.72 -4.03 32.61
N THR A 2 4.66 -2.74 32.29
CA THR A 2 3.64 -1.83 32.83
C THR A 2 2.59 -1.64 31.75
N PHE A 3 1.35 -2.04 32.02
CA PHE A 3 0.26 -1.76 31.10
C PHE A 3 -0.08 -0.27 31.17
N GLN A 4 -0.14 0.40 30.03
CA GLN A 4 -0.58 1.79 29.95
C GLN A 4 -2.01 1.83 29.42
N ILE A 5 -2.96 2.23 30.27
CA ILE A 5 -4.31 2.57 29.83
C ILE A 5 -4.26 3.98 29.25
N ILE A 6 -4.68 4.13 28.00
CA ILE A 6 -4.77 5.43 27.33
C ILE A 6 -6.21 5.94 27.30
N THR A 7 -6.39 7.26 27.34
CA THR A 7 -7.71 7.90 27.27
C THR A 7 -8.29 7.87 25.85
N ALA A 8 -9.58 8.19 25.72
CA ALA A 8 -10.21 8.34 24.41
C ALA A 8 -9.55 9.41 23.55
N ASP A 9 -9.13 10.53 24.16
CA ASP A 9 -8.47 11.64 23.46
C ASP A 9 -7.04 11.25 23.04
N GLN A 10 -6.28 10.59 23.91
CA GLN A 10 -4.95 10.05 23.56
C GLN A 10 -5.03 9.04 22.41
N ARG A 11 -6.06 8.17 22.43
CA ARG A 11 -6.31 7.23 21.34
C ARG A 11 -6.66 7.97 20.04
N ALA A 12 -7.50 9.00 20.10
CA ALA A 12 -7.85 9.81 18.92
C ALA A 12 -6.61 10.52 18.34
N GLU A 13 -5.76 11.09 19.19
CA GLU A 13 -4.48 11.69 18.77
C GLU A 13 -3.53 10.69 18.11
N MET A 14 -3.57 9.41 18.49
CA MET A 14 -2.80 8.36 17.80
C MET A 14 -3.35 8.07 16.39
N TYR A 15 -4.67 8.05 16.22
CA TYR A 15 -5.30 7.84 14.90
C TYR A 15 -5.08 9.01 13.94
N ASP A 16 -4.90 10.23 14.44
CA ASP A 16 -4.66 11.41 13.60
C ASP A 16 -3.24 11.43 12.99
N LYS A 17 -2.31 10.62 13.51
CA LYS A 17 -0.87 10.69 13.17
C LYS A 17 -0.47 9.92 11.92
N SER A 18 -1.17 8.84 11.58
CA SER A 18 -0.80 7.98 10.46
C SER A 18 -2.03 7.36 9.81
N ILE A 19 -2.00 7.32 8.48
CA ILE A 19 -3.03 6.65 7.67
C ILE A 19 -2.27 5.73 6.75
N ALA A 20 -2.65 4.45 6.73
CA ALA A 20 -2.12 3.53 5.74
C ALA A 20 -3.29 3.02 4.92
N MET A 21 -3.26 3.32 3.63
CA MET A 21 -4.33 2.98 2.69
C MET A 21 -3.78 2.25 1.47
N VAL A 22 -4.65 1.45 0.86
CA VAL A 22 -4.39 0.84 -0.45
C VAL A 22 -5.23 1.54 -1.50
N LEU A 23 -4.59 1.97 -2.59
CA LEU A 23 -5.24 2.50 -3.78
C LEU A 23 -5.27 1.45 -4.88
N LEU A 24 -6.43 0.82 -5.05
CA LEU A 24 -6.70 -0.16 -6.10
C LEU A 24 -7.12 0.54 -7.39
N GLY A 25 -6.89 -0.10 -8.53
CA GLY A 25 -7.44 0.38 -9.80
C GLY A 25 -6.83 -0.33 -11.01
N PRO A 26 -7.54 -0.38 -12.14
CA PRO A 26 -7.01 -0.97 -13.37
C PRO A 26 -5.75 -0.26 -13.87
N LYS A 27 -5.06 -0.92 -14.80
CA LYS A 27 -3.97 -0.28 -15.54
C LYS A 27 -4.49 0.97 -16.25
N GLY A 28 -3.76 2.08 -16.17
CA GLY A 28 -4.18 3.35 -16.75
C GLY A 28 -5.25 4.12 -15.95
N ALA A 29 -5.67 3.62 -14.78
CA ALA A 29 -6.64 4.33 -13.95
C ALA A 29 -6.16 5.73 -13.49
N GLY A 30 -4.84 5.97 -13.45
CA GLY A 30 -4.25 7.20 -12.91
C GLY A 30 -3.85 7.09 -11.44
N LYS A 31 -3.52 5.88 -10.96
CA LYS A 31 -3.05 5.67 -9.58
C LYS A 31 -1.76 6.45 -9.32
N THR A 32 -0.76 6.30 -10.17
CA THR A 32 0.53 6.98 -10.05
C THR A 32 0.39 8.51 -10.10
N SER A 33 -0.52 9.05 -10.92
CA SER A 33 -0.72 10.50 -11.00
C SER A 33 -1.30 11.09 -9.73
N GLN A 34 -1.86 10.26 -8.82
CA GLN A 34 -2.27 10.74 -7.51
C GLN A 34 -1.11 11.22 -6.63
N LEU A 35 0.13 10.83 -6.95
CA LEU A 35 1.33 11.35 -6.33
C LEU A 35 1.42 12.88 -6.47
N GLY A 36 1.04 13.43 -7.63
CA GLY A 36 1.08 14.87 -7.91
C GLY A 36 0.08 15.72 -7.10
N HIS A 37 -0.78 15.10 -6.30
CA HIS A 37 -1.63 15.83 -5.35
C HIS A 37 -1.01 15.99 -3.96
N LEU A 38 0.07 15.27 -3.68
CA LEU A 38 0.77 15.32 -2.40
C LEU A 38 1.85 16.42 -2.40
N PRO A 39 2.22 16.99 -1.24
CA PRO A 39 3.30 17.97 -1.14
C PRO A 39 4.66 17.33 -1.50
N ASP A 40 5.34 17.88 -2.50
CA ASP A 40 6.60 17.36 -3.04
C ASP A 40 7.70 17.20 -1.97
N ASP A 41 7.85 18.19 -1.09
CA ASP A 41 8.91 18.28 -0.08
C ASP A 41 8.71 17.37 1.14
N GLU A 42 7.47 16.93 1.37
CA GLU A 42 7.10 16.01 2.46
C GLU A 42 6.77 14.59 1.97
N THR A 43 6.96 14.28 0.68
CA THR A 43 6.59 12.99 0.10
C THR A 43 7.81 12.22 -0.39
N LEU A 44 7.90 10.94 -0.01
CA LEU A 44 8.84 9.98 -0.59
C LEU A 44 8.09 9.07 -1.56
N PHE A 45 8.56 9.02 -2.80
CA PHE A 45 8.07 8.08 -3.80
C PHE A 45 8.95 6.82 -3.86
N VAL A 46 8.36 5.66 -3.63
CA VAL A 46 9.00 4.35 -3.77
C VAL A 46 8.57 3.75 -5.11
N ASP A 47 9.43 3.89 -6.12
CA ASP A 47 9.20 3.43 -7.49
C ASP A 47 9.78 2.03 -7.70
N LEU A 48 8.91 1.08 -8.02
CA LEU A 48 9.26 -0.32 -8.30
C LEU A 48 9.10 -0.65 -9.77
N GLU A 49 8.21 0.04 -10.48
CA GLU A 49 7.87 -0.27 -11.88
C GLU A 49 8.85 0.37 -12.88
N LYS A 50 9.85 1.16 -12.41
CA LYS A 50 10.72 2.01 -13.27
C LYS A 50 9.91 2.86 -14.26
N GLY A 51 8.65 3.11 -13.90
CA GLY A 51 7.56 3.54 -14.78
C GLY A 51 7.23 5.01 -14.61
N GLY A 52 8.07 5.77 -13.91
CA GLY A 52 7.85 7.17 -13.50
C GLY A 52 7.56 8.19 -14.61
N ARG A 53 7.40 7.80 -15.88
CA ARG A 53 7.02 8.70 -16.97
C ARG A 53 5.75 9.52 -16.65
N SER A 54 4.79 8.93 -15.93
CA SER A 54 3.53 9.58 -15.56
C SER A 54 3.70 10.75 -14.56
N VAL A 55 4.88 10.85 -13.91
CA VAL A 55 5.17 11.83 -12.86
C VAL A 55 6.32 12.76 -13.23
N VAL A 56 6.92 12.60 -14.42
CA VAL A 56 8.04 13.43 -14.89
C VAL A 56 7.53 14.75 -15.49
N ASP A 57 6.41 14.72 -16.23
CA ASP A 57 5.88 15.88 -16.96
C ASP A 57 4.35 15.98 -16.87
N GLY A 58 3.81 17.20 -16.96
CA GLY A 58 2.36 17.47 -17.01
C GLY A 58 1.76 18.03 -15.71
N GLU A 59 0.43 18.07 -15.64
CA GLU A 59 -0.34 18.66 -14.51
C GLU A 59 -0.08 17.95 -13.17
N PHE A 60 0.32 16.67 -13.21
CA PHE A 60 0.60 15.84 -12.04
C PHE A 60 2.09 15.50 -11.89
N ALA A 61 2.98 16.31 -12.46
CA ALA A 61 4.41 16.13 -12.31
C ALA A 61 4.82 16.24 -10.83
N PHE A 62 5.54 15.23 -10.34
CA PHE A 62 6.05 15.16 -8.98
C PHE A 62 7.51 15.57 -8.96
N LYS A 63 7.86 16.51 -8.08
CA LYS A 63 9.22 17.04 -7.97
C LYS A 63 9.93 16.64 -6.68
N GLY A 64 9.26 15.84 -5.85
CA GLY A 64 9.82 15.31 -4.62
C GLY A 64 10.82 14.18 -4.84
N ASP A 65 11.33 13.68 -3.72
CA ASP A 65 12.35 12.64 -3.74
C ASP A 65 11.76 11.27 -4.08
N SER A 66 12.55 10.47 -4.78
CA SER A 66 12.20 9.09 -5.11
C SER A 66 13.33 8.13 -4.78
N ILE A 67 12.95 6.90 -4.42
CA ILE A 67 13.86 5.77 -4.31
C ILE A 67 13.40 4.67 -5.27
N GLN A 68 14.35 4.14 -6.03
CA GLN A 68 14.11 2.98 -6.88
C GLN A 68 14.60 1.73 -6.17
N MET A 69 13.77 0.70 -6.14
CA MET A 69 14.15 -0.60 -5.57
C MET A 69 13.85 -1.72 -6.54
N THR A 70 14.70 -2.76 -6.55
CA THR A 70 14.57 -3.85 -7.52
C THR A 70 14.72 -5.24 -6.89
N SER A 71 15.00 -5.32 -5.59
CA SER A 71 15.21 -6.59 -4.90
C SER A 71 14.38 -6.72 -3.63
N TRP A 72 13.99 -7.96 -3.32
CA TRP A 72 13.23 -8.27 -2.10
C TRP A 72 13.96 -7.92 -0.80
N PRO A 73 15.28 -8.19 -0.64
CA PRO A 73 16.01 -7.78 0.55
C PRO A 73 16.01 -6.26 0.79
N GLU A 74 16.18 -5.45 -0.27
CA GLU A 74 16.13 -3.99 -0.17
C GLU A 74 14.76 -3.50 0.29
N LEU A 75 13.69 -4.02 -0.30
CA LEU A 75 12.31 -3.72 0.07
C LEU A 75 12.02 -4.05 1.55
N ARG A 76 12.52 -5.20 2.03
CA ARG A 76 12.40 -5.58 3.44
C ARG A 76 13.20 -4.68 4.38
N ASN A 77 14.41 -4.31 4.00
CA ASN A 77 15.25 -3.40 4.78
C ASN A 77 14.57 -2.03 4.90
N LEU A 78 14.06 -1.50 3.79
CA LEU A 78 13.32 -0.24 3.78
C LEU A 78 12.09 -0.30 4.70
N ALA A 79 11.27 -1.34 4.57
CA ALA A 79 10.09 -1.54 5.43
C ALA A 79 10.49 -1.65 6.91
N CYS A 80 11.60 -2.31 7.21
CA CYS A 80 12.13 -2.44 8.56
C CYS A 80 12.57 -1.08 9.12
N VAL A 81 13.31 -0.29 8.36
CA VAL A 81 13.82 1.02 8.80
C VAL A 81 12.68 2.03 8.95
N LEU A 82 11.73 2.08 8.01
CA LEU A 82 10.57 2.97 8.09
C LEU A 82 9.62 2.60 9.24
N GLY A 83 9.36 1.31 9.46
CA GLY A 83 8.40 0.86 10.47
C GLY A 83 9.01 0.58 11.85
N GLY A 84 10.34 0.59 11.97
CA GLY A 84 11.04 0.21 13.19
C GLY A 84 11.00 -1.30 13.50
N PRO A 85 11.70 -1.73 14.56
CA PRO A 85 11.72 -3.12 15.00
C PRO A 85 10.40 -3.51 15.66
N ARG A 86 9.95 -4.74 15.43
CA ARG A 86 8.73 -5.28 16.04
C ARG A 86 9.05 -6.09 17.29
N ALA A 87 8.35 -5.76 18.37
CA ALA A 87 8.44 -6.51 19.62
C ALA A 87 7.91 -7.95 19.46
N GLY A 88 8.54 -8.89 20.17
CA GLY A 88 8.10 -10.28 20.24
C GLY A 88 8.57 -11.19 19.10
N LEU A 89 9.38 -10.66 18.17
CA LEU A 89 10.05 -11.46 17.15
C LEU A 89 11.37 -12.03 17.68
N SER A 90 11.73 -13.23 17.24
CA SER A 90 13.07 -13.77 17.50
C SER A 90 14.12 -13.02 16.69
N SER A 91 15.38 -13.07 17.15
CA SER A 91 16.51 -12.33 16.56
C SER A 91 16.64 -12.50 15.04
N LYS A 92 16.41 -13.72 14.53
CA LYS A 92 16.59 -14.06 13.11
C LYS A 92 15.37 -13.77 12.23
N GLN A 93 14.24 -13.37 12.81
CA GLN A 93 13.03 -13.10 12.02
C GLN A 93 13.12 -11.73 11.32
N PRO A 94 12.54 -11.60 10.11
CA PRO A 94 12.37 -10.30 9.48
C PRO A 94 11.66 -9.33 10.42
N TYR A 95 12.13 -8.08 10.45
CA TYR A 95 11.62 -6.99 11.30
C TYR A 95 11.95 -7.11 12.80
N SER A 96 12.84 -8.01 13.20
CA SER A 96 13.39 -8.06 14.56
C SER A 96 14.26 -6.83 14.88
N GLN A 97 14.66 -6.67 16.14
CA GLN A 97 15.65 -5.66 16.54
C GLN A 97 16.98 -5.83 15.80
N GLU A 98 17.48 -7.07 15.68
CA GLU A 98 18.74 -7.32 14.97
C GLU A 98 18.63 -7.00 13.47
N HIS A 99 17.47 -7.27 12.85
CA HIS A 99 17.23 -6.88 11.46
C HIS A 99 17.23 -5.36 11.30
N TYR A 100 16.56 -4.64 12.20
CA TYR A 100 16.55 -3.18 12.21
C TYR A 100 17.95 -2.60 12.38
N ASP A 101 18.72 -3.10 13.34
CA ASP A 101 20.09 -2.66 13.60
C ASP A 101 21.01 -2.93 12.40
N ALA A 102 20.83 -4.07 11.72
CA ALA A 102 21.59 -4.41 10.52
C ALA A 102 21.22 -3.52 9.32
N ALA A 103 19.92 -3.30 9.07
CA ALA A 103 19.44 -2.45 7.99
C ALA A 103 19.85 -0.98 8.21
N SER A 104 19.78 -0.50 9.45
CA SER A 104 20.11 0.88 9.83
C SER A 104 21.60 1.23 9.68
N LYS A 105 22.48 0.25 9.48
CA LYS A 105 23.89 0.50 9.11
C LYS A 105 24.05 1.02 7.69
N ASN A 106 23.13 0.66 6.80
CA ASN A 106 23.19 0.99 5.37
C ASN A 106 22.14 2.04 4.97
N ILE A 107 21.06 2.18 5.75
CA ILE A 107 19.98 3.13 5.52
C ILE A 107 19.79 3.94 6.80
N ASP A 108 20.23 5.20 6.82
CA ASP A 108 20.07 6.07 7.99
C ASP A 108 18.58 6.39 8.21
N PRO A 109 17.96 5.97 9.33
CA PRO A 109 16.54 6.25 9.59
C PRO A 109 16.19 7.74 9.54
N LYS A 110 17.14 8.63 9.88
CA LYS A 110 16.92 10.09 9.89
C LYS A 110 16.61 10.66 8.51
N MET A 111 17.05 10.00 7.44
CA MET A 111 16.76 10.44 6.08
C MET A 111 15.25 10.49 5.79
N PHE A 112 14.45 9.76 6.56
CA PHE A 112 13.00 9.69 6.39
C PHE A 112 12.22 10.63 7.30
N GLU A 113 12.86 11.36 8.22
CA GLU A 113 12.16 12.22 9.20
C GLU A 113 11.36 13.34 8.53
N LYS A 114 11.86 13.90 7.42
CA LYS A 114 11.18 14.97 6.68
C LYS A 114 9.92 14.53 5.94
N TYR A 115 9.78 13.23 5.64
CA TYR A 115 8.64 12.75 4.86
C TYR A 115 7.46 12.44 5.75
N LYS A 116 6.34 13.11 5.48
CA LYS A 116 5.03 12.80 6.04
C LYS A 116 4.27 11.77 5.21
N TYR A 117 4.53 11.70 3.91
CA TYR A 117 3.84 10.78 2.99
C TYR A 117 4.85 9.80 2.37
N ILE A 118 4.48 8.53 2.34
CA ILE A 118 5.21 7.49 1.59
C ILE A 118 4.26 6.91 0.56
N PHE A 119 4.58 7.09 -0.71
CA PHE A 119 3.79 6.60 -1.84
C PHE A 119 4.53 5.44 -2.50
N VAL A 120 3.91 4.27 -2.58
CA VAL A 120 4.52 3.05 -3.14
C VAL A 120 3.81 2.64 -4.41
N ASP A 121 4.56 2.54 -5.51
CA ASP A 121 4.07 2.10 -6.82
C ASP A 121 4.95 0.97 -7.35
N SER A 122 4.55 -0.31 -7.23
CA SER A 122 3.27 -0.81 -6.70
C SER A 122 3.42 -2.09 -5.88
N VAL A 123 2.41 -2.43 -5.06
CA VAL A 123 2.37 -3.72 -4.33
C VAL A 123 2.29 -4.91 -5.28
N SER A 124 1.73 -4.72 -6.48
CA SER A 124 1.73 -5.75 -7.52
C SER A 124 3.17 -6.10 -7.94
N GLU A 125 4.03 -5.10 -8.11
CA GLU A 125 5.46 -5.32 -8.39
C GLU A 125 6.20 -5.89 -7.17
N VAL A 126 5.87 -5.45 -5.95
CA VAL A 126 6.40 -6.06 -4.70
C VAL A 126 6.15 -7.57 -4.68
N SER A 127 4.94 -8.00 -5.07
CA SER A 127 4.55 -9.41 -5.13
C SER A 127 5.42 -10.20 -6.11
N ASP A 128 5.64 -9.68 -7.32
CA ASP A 128 6.45 -10.35 -8.34
C ASP A 128 7.93 -10.44 -7.91
N ILE A 129 8.50 -9.35 -7.38
CA ILE A 129 9.86 -9.32 -6.83
C ILE A 129 10.01 -10.35 -5.69
N CYS A 130 9.02 -10.43 -4.80
CA CYS A 130 9.02 -11.39 -3.70
C CYS A 130 8.91 -12.84 -4.21
N LEU A 131 8.07 -13.10 -5.22
CA LEU A 131 7.91 -14.43 -5.80
C LEU A 131 9.20 -14.92 -6.45
N LYS A 132 9.86 -14.07 -7.26
CA LYS A 132 11.16 -14.38 -7.87
C LYS A 132 12.21 -14.71 -6.82
N TRP A 133 12.27 -13.93 -5.74
CA TRP A 133 13.16 -14.21 -4.61
C TRP A 133 12.82 -15.54 -3.93
N ALA A 134 11.53 -15.79 -3.63
CA ALA A 134 11.07 -17.00 -2.96
C ALA A 134 11.35 -18.27 -3.78
N GLN A 135 11.19 -18.21 -5.10
CA GLN A 135 11.56 -19.30 -6.01
C GLN A 135 13.05 -19.66 -5.90
N GLY A 136 13.93 -18.66 -5.74
CA GLY A 136 15.36 -18.88 -5.50
C GLY A 136 15.69 -19.46 -4.12
N GLN A 137 14.81 -19.30 -3.12
CA GLN A 137 14.99 -19.91 -1.80
C GLN A 137 14.49 -21.36 -1.74
N CYS A 138 13.55 -21.73 -2.60
CA CYS A 138 12.85 -23.01 -2.58
C CYS A 138 13.34 -23.95 -3.69
N ILE A 139 14.65 -24.14 -3.80
CA ILE A 139 15.27 -25.05 -4.78
C ILE A 139 15.40 -26.46 -4.16
N THR A 140 14.87 -27.46 -4.86
CA THR A 140 14.97 -28.87 -4.46
C THR A 140 16.41 -29.38 -4.59
N LYS A 141 16.70 -30.55 -4.01
CA LYS A 141 18.00 -31.22 -4.17
C LYS A 141 18.36 -31.51 -5.63
N ASN A 142 17.37 -31.60 -6.51
CA ASN A 142 17.56 -31.88 -7.94
C ASN A 142 17.78 -30.61 -8.78
N GLY A 143 17.72 -29.41 -8.16
CA GLY A 143 17.86 -28.13 -8.85
C GLY A 143 16.55 -27.52 -9.35
N ASP A 144 15.43 -28.23 -9.26
CA ASP A 144 14.11 -27.72 -9.65
C ASP A 144 13.51 -26.82 -8.57
N ILE A 145 12.71 -25.83 -8.97
CA ILE A 145 11.97 -24.94 -8.06
C ILE A 145 10.77 -25.69 -7.46
N ASP A 146 10.73 -25.80 -6.14
CA ASP A 146 9.53 -26.22 -5.42
C ASP A 146 8.52 -25.08 -5.37
N LYS A 147 7.63 -25.06 -6.38
CA LYS A 147 6.58 -24.04 -6.51
C LYS A 147 5.68 -23.97 -5.27
N ARG A 148 5.36 -25.11 -4.64
CA ARG A 148 4.44 -25.13 -3.49
C ARG A 148 5.07 -24.42 -2.30
N GLN A 149 6.34 -24.71 -2.00
CA GLN A 149 7.07 -24.01 -0.95
C GLN A 149 7.27 -22.53 -1.28
N ALA A 150 7.59 -22.20 -2.53
CA ALA A 150 7.77 -20.80 -2.95
C ALA A 150 6.49 -19.95 -2.77
N TYR A 151 5.31 -20.47 -3.16
CA TYR A 151 4.04 -19.77 -2.95
C TYR A 151 3.65 -19.69 -1.48
N GLY A 152 4.00 -20.69 -0.66
CA GLY A 152 3.83 -20.62 0.80
C GLY A 152 4.66 -19.49 1.40
N LEU A 153 5.97 -19.45 1.08
CA LEU A 153 6.90 -18.43 1.53
C LEU A 153 6.48 -17.02 1.07
N LEU A 154 6.06 -16.87 -0.19
CA LEU A 154 5.51 -15.62 -0.73
C LEU A 154 4.35 -15.10 0.11
N GLY A 155 3.38 -15.96 0.45
CA GLY A 155 2.21 -15.57 1.24
C GLY A 155 2.59 -15.04 2.63
N ASP A 156 3.54 -15.70 3.29
CA ASP A 156 4.03 -15.30 4.62
C ASP A 156 4.82 -13.98 4.57
N GLU A 157 5.70 -13.83 3.58
CA GLU A 157 6.55 -12.66 3.39
C GLU A 157 5.74 -11.41 3.02
N ILE A 158 4.79 -11.53 2.07
CA ILE A 158 3.89 -10.42 1.71
C ILE A 158 2.99 -10.04 2.88
N LYS A 159 2.46 -11.01 3.64
CA LYS A 159 1.69 -10.71 4.86
C LYS A 159 2.54 -9.95 5.88
N ALA A 160 3.79 -10.36 6.10
CA ALA A 160 4.68 -9.70 7.04
C ALA A 160 5.03 -8.28 6.58
N PHE A 161 5.33 -8.09 5.30
CA PHE A 161 5.55 -6.79 4.65
C PHE A 161 4.35 -5.88 4.80
N LEU A 162 3.16 -6.30 4.35
CA LEU A 162 1.93 -5.49 4.44
C LEU A 162 1.62 -5.06 5.88
N ARG A 163 1.85 -5.94 6.87
CA ARG A 163 1.74 -5.58 8.29
C ARG A 163 2.76 -4.54 8.71
N GLN A 164 4.01 -4.67 8.27
CA GLN A 164 5.04 -3.67 8.58
C GLN A 164 4.63 -2.29 8.05
N TRP A 165 4.21 -2.21 6.79
CA TRP A 165 3.77 -0.96 6.16
C TRP A 165 2.50 -0.36 6.76
N LYS A 166 1.55 -1.20 7.19
CA LYS A 166 0.33 -0.74 7.90
C LYS A 166 0.63 -0.04 9.23
N HIS A 167 1.76 -0.38 9.86
CA HIS A 167 2.12 0.08 11.20
C HIS A 167 3.28 1.09 11.22
N ILE A 168 3.67 1.64 10.07
CA ILE A 168 4.59 2.78 10.04
C ILE A 168 3.91 3.97 10.74
N ASP A 169 4.47 4.37 11.88
CA ASP A 169 3.92 5.45 12.69
C ASP A 169 4.39 6.82 12.20
N GLY A 170 3.56 7.85 12.44
CA GLY A 170 3.85 9.24 12.07
C GLY A 170 3.91 9.54 10.57
N LYS A 171 3.53 8.58 9.70
CA LYS A 171 3.52 8.76 8.24
C LYS A 171 2.20 8.31 7.63
N HIS A 172 1.81 8.96 6.54
CA HIS A 172 0.74 8.52 5.66
C HIS A 172 1.32 7.61 4.58
N VAL A 173 0.91 6.34 4.56
CA VAL A 173 1.35 5.34 3.61
C VAL A 173 0.26 5.11 2.57
N ILE A 174 0.60 5.29 1.30
CA ILE A 174 -0.28 5.03 0.16
C ILE A 174 0.36 3.91 -0.66
N LEU A 175 -0.27 2.74 -0.62
CA LEU A 175 0.17 1.58 -1.40
C LEU A 175 -0.73 1.45 -2.63
N THR A 176 -0.18 1.59 -3.83
CA THR A 176 -0.97 1.32 -5.04
C THR A 176 -0.94 -0.16 -5.38
N CYS A 177 -2.01 -0.67 -5.97
CA CYS A 177 -2.05 -2.04 -6.44
C CYS A 177 -2.96 -2.16 -7.68
N LEU A 178 -2.55 -3.01 -8.62
CA LEU A 178 -3.31 -3.25 -9.84
C LEU A 178 -4.53 -4.12 -9.55
N MET A 179 -5.59 -3.89 -10.33
CA MET A 179 -6.80 -4.67 -10.31
C MET A 179 -7.21 -5.01 -11.75
N CYS A 180 -7.83 -6.15 -11.97
CA CYS A 180 -8.30 -6.58 -13.29
C CYS A 180 -9.67 -7.23 -13.20
N GLN A 181 -10.45 -7.15 -14.28
CA GLN A 181 -11.69 -7.93 -14.37
C GLN A 181 -11.34 -9.38 -14.74
N LYS A 182 -11.88 -10.31 -13.97
CA LYS A 182 -11.90 -11.73 -14.28
C LYS A 182 -13.33 -12.18 -14.51
N THR A 183 -13.46 -13.36 -15.11
CA THR A 183 -14.75 -14.01 -15.36
C THR A 183 -14.72 -15.34 -14.62
N ASP A 184 -15.75 -15.61 -13.83
CA ASP A 184 -15.89 -16.89 -13.15
C ASP A 184 -16.42 -17.98 -14.09
N ASP A 185 -16.51 -19.22 -13.61
CA ASP A 185 -17.01 -20.37 -14.39
C ASP A 185 -18.46 -20.20 -14.85
N LYS A 186 -19.21 -19.26 -14.26
CA LYS A 186 -20.60 -18.92 -14.60
C LYS A 186 -20.71 -17.70 -15.52
N SER A 187 -19.60 -17.25 -16.10
CA SER A 187 -19.53 -16.06 -16.96
C SER A 187 -19.86 -14.74 -16.25
N ALA A 188 -19.87 -14.70 -14.92
CA ALA A 188 -20.02 -13.48 -14.15
C ALA A 188 -18.68 -12.75 -14.07
N ARG A 189 -18.68 -11.46 -14.40
CA ARG A 189 -17.49 -10.61 -14.28
C ARG A 189 -17.33 -10.14 -12.84
N TYR A 190 -16.11 -10.21 -12.33
CA TYR A 190 -15.74 -9.69 -11.02
C TYR A 190 -14.37 -9.02 -11.08
N TRP A 191 -14.12 -8.10 -10.15
CA TRP A 191 -12.84 -7.44 -10.02
C TRP A 191 -11.93 -8.22 -9.09
N ASP A 192 -10.70 -8.46 -9.53
CA ASP A 192 -9.67 -9.17 -8.78
C ASP A 192 -8.41 -8.33 -8.63
N VAL A 193 -7.81 -8.36 -7.45
CA VAL A 193 -6.56 -7.64 -7.15
C VAL A 193 -5.39 -8.45 -7.69
N GLN A 194 -4.52 -7.81 -8.46
CA GLN A 194 -3.35 -8.46 -9.05
C GLN A 194 -2.23 -8.59 -8.03
N LEU A 195 -2.28 -9.67 -7.26
CA LEU A 195 -1.21 -10.17 -6.40
C LEU A 195 -1.00 -11.65 -6.66
N ASP A 196 0.26 -12.08 -6.62
CA ASP A 196 0.59 -13.50 -6.72
C ASP A 196 0.26 -14.21 -5.42
N GLY A 197 -0.52 -15.27 -5.53
CA GLY A 197 -0.98 -16.06 -4.39
C GLY A 197 -2.25 -15.51 -3.72
N SER A 198 -3.25 -16.37 -3.59
CA SER A 198 -4.54 -16.03 -2.98
C SER A 198 -4.43 -15.50 -1.53
N GLN A 199 -3.44 -15.99 -0.78
CA GLN A 199 -3.20 -15.53 0.59
C GLN A 199 -2.70 -14.07 0.67
N ALA A 200 -1.94 -13.61 -0.32
CA ALA A 200 -1.42 -12.24 -0.38
C ALA A 200 -2.57 -11.24 -0.59
N MET A 201 -3.49 -11.56 -1.50
CA MET A 201 -4.69 -10.75 -1.74
C MET A 201 -5.60 -10.66 -0.51
N GLN A 202 -5.88 -11.79 0.14
CA GLN A 202 -6.66 -11.79 1.39
C GLN A 202 -5.96 -11.00 2.51
N ALA A 203 -4.62 -11.09 2.59
CA ALA A 203 -3.85 -10.31 3.56
C ALA A 203 -4.01 -8.81 3.32
N LEU A 204 -3.90 -8.34 2.08
CA LEU A 204 -4.04 -6.92 1.75
C LEU A 204 -5.39 -6.34 2.22
N VAL A 205 -6.50 -6.98 1.85
CA VAL A 205 -7.85 -6.48 2.17
C VAL A 205 -8.17 -6.58 3.67
N SER A 206 -7.59 -7.57 4.36
CA SER A 206 -7.81 -7.76 5.79
C SER A 206 -6.94 -6.86 6.67
N ILE A 207 -5.69 -6.61 6.29
CA ILE A 207 -4.72 -5.81 7.06
C ILE A 207 -5.06 -4.32 6.99
N PHE A 208 -5.46 -3.84 5.81
CA PHE A 208 -5.75 -2.42 5.60
C PHE A 208 -7.21 -2.09 5.93
N ASP A 209 -7.38 -0.99 6.66
CA ASP A 209 -8.70 -0.48 7.03
C ASP A 209 -9.29 0.40 5.93
N ASP A 210 -8.42 1.07 5.16
CA ASP A 210 -8.76 1.92 4.04
C ASP A 210 -8.24 1.28 2.74
N VAL A 211 -9.15 0.71 1.97
CA VAL A 211 -8.95 0.15 0.63
C VAL A 211 -9.84 0.95 -0.31
N ILE A 212 -9.24 1.82 -1.11
CA ILE A 212 -9.92 2.77 -1.98
C ILE A 212 -9.73 2.31 -3.41
N CYS A 213 -10.80 2.29 -4.20
CA CYS A 213 -10.71 1.89 -5.60
C CYS A 213 -10.88 3.09 -6.53
N MET A 214 -9.94 3.29 -7.44
CA MET A 214 -9.98 4.31 -8.47
C MET A 214 -10.44 3.70 -9.80
N ILE A 215 -11.58 4.17 -10.30
CA ILE A 215 -12.17 3.74 -11.57
C ILE A 215 -12.77 4.92 -12.32
N ASP A 216 -13.04 4.73 -13.61
CA ASP A 216 -13.83 5.67 -14.39
C ASP A 216 -15.33 5.34 -14.18
N ILE A 217 -16.14 6.36 -13.88
CA ILE A 217 -17.59 6.27 -13.68
C ILE A 217 -18.33 7.30 -14.55
N PRO A 218 -19.61 7.10 -14.90
CA PRO A 218 -20.38 8.11 -15.61
C PRO A 218 -20.45 9.43 -14.80
N ASN A 219 -20.25 10.57 -15.46
CA ASN A 219 -20.39 11.87 -14.83
C ASN A 219 -21.86 12.08 -14.41
N PRO A 220 -22.15 12.39 -13.13
CA PRO A 220 -23.52 12.64 -12.68
C PRO A 220 -24.23 13.79 -13.40
N LYS A 221 -23.47 14.72 -14.00
CA LYS A 221 -24.00 15.86 -14.76
C LYS A 221 -24.15 15.57 -16.26
N ASP A 222 -23.35 14.66 -16.80
CA ASP A 222 -23.40 14.23 -18.20
C ASP A 222 -23.03 12.73 -18.30
N PRO A 223 -24.00 11.81 -18.29
CA PRO A 223 -23.73 10.38 -18.32
C PRO A 223 -23.00 9.87 -19.57
N GLN A 224 -22.83 10.68 -20.62
CA GLN A 224 -22.02 10.32 -21.78
C GLN A 224 -20.52 10.54 -21.54
N GLU A 225 -20.16 11.33 -20.54
CA GLU A 225 -18.79 11.56 -20.11
C GLU A 225 -18.40 10.60 -18.98
N MET A 226 -17.19 10.05 -19.06
CA MET A 226 -16.61 9.24 -18.00
C MET A 226 -15.61 10.07 -17.19
N ILE A 227 -15.76 10.08 -15.87
CA ILE A 227 -14.87 10.77 -14.95
C ILE A 227 -14.19 9.79 -14.00
N LYS A 228 -12.96 10.12 -13.59
CA LYS A 228 -12.26 9.36 -12.55
C LYS A 228 -12.89 9.61 -11.19
N ALA A 229 -13.03 8.56 -10.40
CA ALA A 229 -13.56 8.67 -9.04
C ALA A 229 -12.93 7.65 -8.10
N PHE A 230 -12.91 7.99 -6.81
CA PHE A 230 -12.59 7.08 -5.73
C PHE A 230 -13.86 6.46 -5.15
N ILE A 231 -13.91 5.14 -5.16
CA ILE A 231 -14.93 4.35 -4.48
C ILE A 231 -14.36 3.92 -3.13
N THR A 232 -15.07 4.24 -2.05
CA THR A 232 -14.53 4.12 -0.68
C THR A 232 -15.18 3.03 0.16
N ARG A 233 -16.35 2.52 -0.25
CA ARG A 233 -17.17 1.58 0.54
C ARG A 233 -17.89 0.54 -0.32
N GLU A 234 -18.26 -0.53 0.34
CA GLU A 234 -19.25 -1.50 -0.11
C GLU A 234 -20.56 -1.38 0.69
N PRO A 235 -21.70 -1.78 0.11
CA PRO A 235 -21.87 -2.11 -1.31
C PRO A 235 -21.76 -0.85 -2.18
N ASN A 236 -21.31 -1.02 -3.44
CA ASN A 236 -21.26 0.05 -4.43
C ASN A 236 -21.79 -0.44 -5.78
N PRO A 237 -22.31 0.46 -6.64
CA PRO A 237 -22.94 0.07 -7.91
C PRO A 237 -21.95 -0.45 -8.96
N TYR A 238 -20.64 -0.33 -8.72
CA TYR A 238 -19.59 -0.71 -9.67
C TYR A 238 -18.98 -2.08 -9.38
N GLY A 239 -19.38 -2.73 -8.28
CA GLY A 239 -18.91 -4.06 -7.89
C GLY A 239 -17.40 -4.12 -7.61
N VAL A 240 -16.76 -2.99 -7.32
CA VAL A 240 -15.32 -2.93 -7.02
C VAL A 240 -15.06 -3.11 -5.52
N PRO A 241 -13.95 -3.76 -5.13
CA PRO A 241 -13.57 -3.87 -3.74
C PRO A 241 -13.25 -2.49 -3.15
N ALA A 242 -13.97 -2.11 -2.10
CA ALA A 242 -13.73 -0.85 -1.40
C ALA A 242 -14.14 -0.93 0.07
N LYS A 243 -13.30 -0.36 0.95
CA LYS A 243 -13.47 -0.43 2.40
C LYS A 243 -12.86 0.81 3.04
N THR A 244 -13.55 1.40 3.99
CA THR A 244 -12.99 2.43 4.88
C THR A 244 -13.66 2.35 6.23
N ARG A 245 -12.92 2.66 7.30
CA ARG A 245 -13.49 2.88 8.63
C ARG A 245 -13.81 4.34 8.91
N SER A 246 -13.37 5.25 8.04
CA SER A 246 -13.62 6.67 8.24
C SER A 246 -15.09 6.99 8.00
N SER A 247 -15.75 7.57 9.02
CA SER A 247 -17.12 8.05 8.89
C SER A 247 -17.25 9.33 8.06
N HIS A 248 -16.12 9.98 7.74
CA HIS A 248 -16.08 11.26 7.03
C HIS A 248 -16.12 11.13 5.51
N LEU A 249 -15.81 9.95 4.98
CA LEU A 249 -15.83 9.71 3.54
C LEU A 249 -17.24 9.44 3.02
N ASN A 250 -17.53 9.98 1.84
CA ASN A 250 -18.66 9.62 0.99
C ASN A 250 -18.35 8.33 0.23
N ALA A 251 -19.39 7.64 -0.25
CA ALA A 251 -19.21 6.41 -1.04
C ALA A 251 -18.39 6.63 -2.33
N ILE A 252 -18.51 7.83 -2.91
CA ILE A 252 -17.78 8.29 -4.09
C ILE A 252 -17.11 9.62 -3.72
N GLU A 253 -15.80 9.72 -3.96
CA GLU A 253 -14.99 10.92 -3.75
C GLU A 253 -14.29 11.33 -5.06
N GLU A 254 -13.92 12.60 -5.14
CA GLU A 254 -13.01 13.11 -6.18
C GLU A 254 -11.66 12.37 -6.07
N PRO A 255 -11.03 12.01 -7.21
CA PRO A 255 -9.75 11.31 -7.23
C PRO A 255 -8.59 12.26 -6.90
N ASN A 256 -8.52 12.65 -5.63
CA ASN A 256 -7.47 13.51 -5.09
C ASN A 256 -7.02 12.98 -3.72
N THR A 257 -5.86 12.33 -3.71
CA THR A 257 -5.32 11.67 -2.50
C THR A 257 -5.10 12.62 -1.33
N ALA A 258 -4.60 13.84 -1.55
CA ALA A 258 -4.40 14.79 -0.46
C ALA A 258 -5.73 15.22 0.18
N LYS A 259 -6.75 15.55 -0.64
CA LYS A 259 -8.10 15.86 -0.15
C LYS A 259 -8.70 14.67 0.61
N LEU A 260 -8.51 13.45 0.11
CA LEU A 260 -9.02 12.23 0.73
C LEU A 260 -8.39 12.02 2.12
N ILE A 261 -7.06 12.07 2.23
CA ILE A 261 -6.32 11.94 3.49
C ILE A 261 -6.76 13.02 4.48
N ASN A 262 -6.80 14.28 4.05
CA ASN A 262 -7.27 15.39 4.87
C ASN A 262 -8.70 15.17 5.38
N LYS A 263 -9.59 14.60 4.55
CA LYS A 263 -10.97 14.28 4.94
C LYS A 263 -11.03 13.14 5.95
N ILE A 264 -10.15 12.14 5.85
CA ILE A 264 -10.03 11.05 6.83
C ILE A 264 -9.59 11.60 8.20
N GLN A 265 -8.63 12.52 8.22
CA GLN A 265 -8.08 13.13 9.45
C GLN A 265 -9.00 14.17 10.11
N LYS A 266 -10.06 14.63 9.44
CA LYS A 266 -10.97 15.62 10.06
C LYS A 266 -11.61 15.02 11.31
N LYS A 267 -11.39 15.64 12.47
CA LYS A 267 -12.18 15.36 13.68
C LYS A 267 -13.65 15.67 13.40
N LYS A 268 -14.59 14.84 13.86
CA LYS A 268 -15.99 15.28 14.01
C LYS A 268 -15.98 16.55 14.86
N ALA A 269 -16.43 17.67 14.29
CA ALA A 269 -16.82 18.81 15.10
C ALA A 269 -17.88 18.30 16.08
N LYS A 270 -17.62 18.46 17.38
CA LYS A 270 -18.59 18.16 18.44
C LYS A 270 -19.75 19.14 18.35
#